data_AF-M7MKP2-F1
#
_entry.id   AF-M7MKP2-F1
#
_cell.length_a   1.000
_cell.length_b   1.000
_cell.length_c   1.000
_cell.angle_alpha   90.00
_cell.angle_beta   90.00
_cell.angle_gamma   90.00
#
_symmetry.space_group_name_H-M   'P 1'
#
loop_
_entity.id
_entity.type
_entity.pdbx_description
1 polymer ?
#
loop_
_entity_poly.entity_id
_entity_poly.type
_entity_poly.pdbx_seq_one_letter_code
_entity_poly.pdbx_strand_id
1 'polypeptide(L)'
;MALTRGQLIDAAVGVLSEFGLADLSMRRLARELDVQVGALYWHVKSKQELLVDVASKLLDSVPRPETPTPGLAPMAVAVLLRHLRNALITVPDSAEVVQLALSMRPESLDPLGWLLDFLKIAGLPDPEAGFARHVLVNHLLGSIAAHQEAVALAAGQESSQILAEWEDSAFDYGVRVILQGISAEHPATI
;
A
#
# COMPACT_ATOMS: atom_id res chain seq x y z
N MET A 1 -22.18 -3.67 -24.09
CA MET A 1 -21.59 -4.77 -23.29
C MET A 1 -21.93 -4.48 -21.83
N ALA A 2 -22.27 -5.48 -21.01
CA ALA A 2 -22.61 -5.21 -19.60
C ALA A 2 -21.34 -4.85 -18.82
N LEU A 3 -21.41 -3.82 -17.97
CA LEU A 3 -20.33 -3.45 -17.05
C LEU A 3 -20.05 -4.63 -16.11
N THR A 4 -18.77 -4.90 -15.86
CA THR A 4 -18.32 -5.86 -14.85
C THR A 4 -17.65 -5.13 -13.68
N ARG A 5 -17.61 -5.79 -12.52
CA ARG A 5 -16.92 -5.26 -11.33
C ARG A 5 -15.43 -5.02 -11.60
N GLY A 6 -14.77 -5.92 -12.33
CA GLY A 6 -13.37 -5.77 -12.72
C GLY A 6 -13.14 -4.50 -13.54
N GLN A 7 -13.95 -4.27 -14.58
CA GLN A 7 -13.87 -3.05 -15.41
C GLN A 7 -14.08 -1.77 -14.60
N LEU A 8 -14.98 -1.78 -13.61
CA LEU A 8 -15.17 -0.64 -12.71
C LEU A 8 -13.91 -0.36 -11.88
N ILE A 9 -13.29 -1.40 -11.32
CA ILE A 9 -12.06 -1.25 -10.53
C ILE A 9 -10.89 -0.80 -11.43
N ASP A 10 -10.77 -1.34 -12.63
CA ASP A 10 -9.77 -0.93 -13.63
C ASP A 10 -9.89 0.56 -13.97
N ALA A 11 -11.11 1.03 -14.26
CA ALA A 11 -11.36 2.45 -14.50
C ALA A 11 -11.06 3.30 -13.27
N ALA A 12 -11.39 2.83 -12.06
CA ALA A 12 -11.07 3.54 -10.82
C ALA A 12 -9.57 3.68 -10.58
N VAL A 13 -8.77 2.64 -10.86
CA VAL A 13 -7.30 2.72 -10.83
C VAL A 13 -6.80 3.70 -11.88
N GLY A 14 -7.36 3.70 -13.09
CA GLY A 14 -7.02 4.65 -14.15
C GLY A 14 -7.25 6.10 -13.72
N VAL A 15 -8.44 6.41 -13.21
CA VAL A 15 -8.78 7.74 -12.70
C VAL A 15 -7.87 8.16 -11.55
N LEU A 16 -7.59 7.26 -10.60
CA LEU A 16 -6.68 7.54 -9.49
C LEU A 16 -5.27 7.87 -9.99
N SER A 17 -4.78 7.08 -10.95
CA SER A 17 -3.43 7.21 -11.50
C SER A 17 -3.23 8.51 -12.27
N GLU A 18 -4.27 8.99 -12.97
CA GLU A 18 -4.18 10.19 -13.81
C GLU A 18 -4.56 11.48 -13.08
N PHE A 19 -5.56 11.44 -12.19
CA PHE A 19 -6.16 12.63 -11.59
C PHE A 19 -6.11 12.67 -10.05
N GLY A 20 -5.71 11.58 -9.41
CA GLY A 20 -5.74 11.47 -7.95
C GLY A 20 -7.14 11.24 -7.37
N LEU A 21 -7.18 11.07 -6.05
CA LEU A 21 -8.32 10.66 -5.25
C LEU A 21 -9.41 11.74 -5.17
N ALA A 22 -9.00 13.01 -5.19
CA ALA A 22 -9.91 14.16 -5.16
C ALA A 22 -10.84 14.15 -6.39
N ASP A 23 -10.32 13.76 -7.55
CA ASP A 23 -11.05 13.71 -8.81
C ASP A 23 -11.79 12.38 -9.05
N LEU A 24 -11.45 11.33 -8.31
CA LEU A 24 -12.13 10.02 -8.37
C LEU A 24 -13.54 10.13 -7.78
N SER A 25 -14.53 10.39 -8.62
CA SER A 25 -15.94 10.43 -8.24
C SER A 25 -16.77 9.39 -8.99
N MET A 26 -17.86 8.92 -8.38
CA MET A 26 -18.80 7.99 -9.04
C MET A 26 -19.37 8.58 -10.35
N ARG A 27 -19.52 9.91 -10.43
CA ARG A 27 -19.97 10.60 -11.65
C ARG A 27 -18.91 10.61 -12.75
N ARG A 28 -17.64 10.82 -12.41
CA ARG A 28 -16.53 10.73 -13.36
C ARG A 28 -16.39 9.31 -13.89
N LEU A 29 -16.40 8.31 -13.01
CA LEU A 29 -16.33 6.90 -13.40
C LEU A 29 -17.45 6.50 -14.35
N ALA A 30 -18.68 6.93 -14.06
CA ALA A 30 -19.82 6.65 -14.93
C ALA A 30 -19.62 7.25 -16.33
N ARG A 31 -19.05 8.46 -16.40
CA ARG A 31 -18.73 9.13 -17.68
C ARG A 31 -17.63 8.39 -18.44
N GLU A 32 -16.56 8.00 -17.77
CA GLU A 32 -15.44 7.28 -18.42
C GLU A 32 -15.85 5.91 -18.94
N LEU A 33 -16.76 5.23 -18.21
CA LEU A 33 -17.29 3.92 -18.61
C LEU A 33 -18.48 4.02 -19.58
N ASP A 34 -18.92 5.23 -19.95
CA ASP A 34 -20.11 5.50 -20.77
C ASP A 34 -21.38 4.79 -20.25
N VAL A 35 -21.62 4.90 -18.95
CA VAL A 35 -22.78 4.31 -18.26
C VAL A 35 -23.49 5.32 -17.36
N GLN A 36 -24.70 4.99 -16.94
CA GLN A 36 -25.40 5.75 -15.89
C GLN A 36 -24.77 5.48 -14.52
N VAL A 37 -24.72 6.48 -13.64
CA VAL A 37 -24.18 6.35 -12.27
C VAL A 37 -24.86 5.21 -11.49
N GLY A 38 -26.17 5.04 -11.69
CA GLY A 38 -26.93 3.95 -11.07
C GLY A 38 -26.42 2.56 -11.45
N ALA A 39 -25.82 2.39 -12.64
CA ALA A 39 -25.22 1.12 -13.07
C ALA A 39 -24.02 0.72 -12.21
N LEU A 40 -23.24 1.69 -11.73
CA LEU A 40 -22.06 1.44 -10.91
C LEU A 40 -22.41 0.81 -9.56
N TYR A 41 -23.52 1.26 -8.97
CA TYR A 41 -23.96 0.81 -7.64
C TYR A 41 -24.47 -0.64 -7.62
N TRP A 42 -24.67 -1.28 -8.77
CA TRP A 42 -24.90 -2.72 -8.85
C TRP A 42 -23.64 -3.54 -8.57
N HIS A 43 -22.45 -2.93 -8.67
CA HIS A 43 -21.16 -3.60 -8.49
C HIS A 43 -20.48 -3.27 -7.15
N VAL A 44 -20.73 -2.08 -6.60
CA VAL A 44 -20.14 -1.56 -5.35
C VAL A 44 -21.18 -0.77 -4.59
N LYS A 45 -21.28 -0.90 -3.25
CA LYS A 45 -22.32 -0.20 -2.49
C LYS A 45 -22.00 1.28 -2.26
N SER A 46 -20.73 1.67 -2.35
CA SER A 46 -20.27 3.04 -2.13
C SER A 46 -18.94 3.32 -2.81
N LYS A 47 -18.54 4.61 -2.88
CA LYS A 47 -17.18 5.01 -3.29
C LYS A 47 -16.14 4.36 -2.37
N GLN A 48 -16.40 4.30 -1.07
CA GLN A 48 -15.49 3.72 -0.09
C GLN A 48 -15.28 2.22 -0.32
N GLU A 49 -16.34 1.46 -0.61
CA GLU A 49 -16.19 0.04 -0.96
C GLU A 49 -15.37 -0.15 -2.23
N LEU A 50 -15.58 0.70 -3.24
CA LEU A 50 -14.75 0.69 -4.44
C LEU A 50 -13.28 1.00 -4.13
N LEU A 51 -13.00 1.95 -3.23
CA LEU A 51 -11.63 2.29 -2.84
C LEU A 51 -10.92 1.14 -2.10
N VAL A 52 -11.67 0.31 -1.34
CA VAL A 52 -11.12 -0.92 -0.77
C VAL A 52 -10.65 -1.88 -1.87
N ASP A 53 -11.46 -2.07 -2.92
CA ASP A 53 -11.09 -2.92 -4.05
C ASP A 53 -9.92 -2.34 -4.87
N VAL A 54 -9.87 -1.01 -5.01
CA VAL A 54 -8.74 -0.30 -5.63
C VAL A 54 -7.47 -0.54 -4.83
N ALA A 55 -7.49 -0.38 -3.50
CA ALA A 55 -6.35 -0.63 -2.63
C ALA A 55 -5.86 -2.09 -2.77
N SER A 56 -6.77 -3.05 -2.71
CA SER A 56 -6.46 -4.48 -2.93
C SER A 56 -5.78 -4.69 -4.29
N LYS A 57 -6.34 -4.14 -5.37
CA LYS A 57 -5.77 -4.27 -6.71
C LYS A 57 -4.39 -3.62 -6.86
N LEU A 58 -4.14 -2.47 -6.23
CA LEU A 58 -2.83 -1.81 -6.24
C LEU A 58 -1.78 -2.72 -5.58
N LEU A 59 -2.13 -3.32 -4.44
CA LEU A 59 -1.25 -4.21 -3.68
C LEU A 59 -1.06 -5.56 -4.38
N ASP A 60 -2.07 -6.10 -5.07
CA ASP A 60 -2.02 -7.37 -5.80
C ASP A 60 -0.98 -7.38 -6.94
N SER A 61 -0.46 -6.21 -7.34
CA SER A 61 0.68 -6.11 -8.25
C SER A 61 1.99 -6.63 -7.64
N VAL A 62 2.06 -6.73 -6.31
CA VAL A 62 3.20 -7.28 -5.59
C VAL A 62 3.12 -8.81 -5.62
N PRO A 63 4.10 -9.50 -6.24
CA PRO A 63 4.08 -10.95 -6.31
C PRO A 63 4.16 -11.55 -4.91
N ARG A 64 3.41 -12.63 -4.69
CA ARG A 64 3.46 -13.36 -3.42
C ARG A 64 4.89 -13.87 -3.16
N PRO A 65 5.56 -13.42 -2.09
CA PRO A 65 6.87 -13.93 -1.71
C PRO A 65 6.77 -15.39 -1.26
N GLU A 66 7.85 -16.15 -1.48
CA GLU A 66 8.01 -17.46 -0.86
C GLU A 66 8.01 -17.34 0.66
N THR A 67 7.48 -18.35 1.36
CA THR A 67 7.49 -18.37 2.82
C THR A 67 8.94 -18.48 3.32
N PRO A 68 9.44 -17.50 4.09
CA PRO A 68 10.83 -17.50 4.54
C PRO A 68 11.03 -18.55 5.65
N THR A 69 12.27 -19.00 5.82
CA THR A 69 12.70 -19.64 7.07
C THR A 69 12.84 -18.59 8.18
N PRO A 70 12.75 -18.95 9.48
CA PRO A 70 12.85 -18.00 10.60
C PRO A 70 14.03 -17.02 10.49
N GLY A 71 15.25 -17.51 10.23
CA GLY A 71 16.44 -16.64 10.12
C GLY A 71 16.47 -15.70 8.90
N LEU A 72 15.61 -15.92 7.91
CA LEU A 72 15.47 -15.05 6.73
C LEU A 72 14.23 -14.17 6.79
N ALA A 73 13.34 -14.38 7.76
CA ALA A 73 12.07 -13.68 7.86
C ALA A 73 12.21 -12.15 8.03
N PRO A 74 13.15 -11.61 8.84
CA PRO A 74 13.37 -10.16 8.90
C PRO A 74 13.77 -9.56 7.54
N MET A 75 14.60 -10.26 6.77
CA MET A 75 14.99 -9.84 5.43
C MET A 75 13.79 -9.89 4.47
N ALA A 76 12.97 -10.94 4.56
CA ALA A 76 11.75 -11.06 3.75
C ALA A 76 10.75 -9.93 4.05
N VAL A 77 10.62 -9.50 5.31
CA VAL A 77 9.81 -8.32 5.69
C VAL A 77 10.34 -7.06 5.02
N ALA A 78 11.65 -6.81 5.08
CA ALA A 78 12.25 -5.64 4.45
C ALA A 78 12.05 -5.62 2.93
N VAL A 79 12.25 -6.77 2.27
CA VAL A 79 12.04 -6.93 0.82
C VAL A 79 10.57 -6.69 0.45
N LEU A 80 9.63 -7.27 1.21
CA LEU A 80 8.20 -7.08 0.98
C LEU A 80 7.80 -5.61 1.14
N LEU A 81 8.25 -4.91 2.18
CA LEU A 81 8.00 -3.48 2.37
C LEU A 81 8.52 -2.63 1.21
N ARG A 82 9.68 -2.98 0.65
CA ARG A 82 10.20 -2.31 -0.54
C ARG A 82 9.33 -2.56 -1.78
N HIS A 83 8.90 -3.80 -2.03
CA HIS A 83 7.99 -4.07 -3.15
C HIS A 83 6.66 -3.33 -3.00
N LEU A 84 6.10 -3.29 -1.80
CA LEU A 84 4.88 -2.54 -1.50
C LEU A 84 5.08 -1.04 -1.74
N ARG A 85 6.20 -0.48 -1.28
CA ARG A 85 6.51 0.93 -1.53
C ARG A 85 6.61 1.21 -3.03
N ASN A 86 7.33 0.39 -3.77
CA ASN A 86 7.50 0.58 -5.22
C ASN A 86 6.18 0.48 -5.98
N ALA A 87 5.26 -0.41 -5.56
CA ALA A 87 3.94 -0.54 -6.17
C ALA A 87 3.03 0.68 -5.93
N LEU A 88 3.23 1.38 -4.80
CA LEU A 88 2.35 2.47 -4.37
C LEU A 88 2.90 3.86 -4.66
N ILE A 89 4.22 4.04 -4.67
CA ILE A 89 4.85 5.37 -4.65
C ILE A 89 4.52 6.22 -5.87
N THR A 90 4.35 5.59 -7.03
CA THR A 90 4.01 6.26 -8.29
C THR A 90 2.52 6.51 -8.49
N VAL A 91 1.66 5.96 -7.63
CA VAL A 91 0.21 6.07 -7.75
C VAL A 91 -0.26 7.21 -6.84
N PRO A 92 -0.80 8.32 -7.39
CA PRO A 92 -1.27 9.45 -6.59
C PRO A 92 -2.23 9.02 -5.50
N ASP A 93 -2.09 9.61 -4.31
CA ASP A 93 -2.94 9.41 -3.13
C ASP A 93 -3.07 7.94 -2.67
N SER A 94 -2.18 7.06 -3.13
CA SER A 94 -2.21 5.63 -2.81
C SER A 94 -2.09 5.35 -1.31
N ALA A 95 -1.32 6.17 -0.58
CA ALA A 95 -1.20 6.06 0.88
C ALA A 95 -2.55 6.28 1.57
N GLU A 96 -3.33 7.28 1.14
CA GLU A 96 -4.67 7.57 1.69
C GLU A 96 -5.67 6.45 1.34
N VAL A 97 -5.64 5.95 0.10
CA VAL A 97 -6.52 4.86 -0.36
C VAL A 97 -6.25 3.57 0.42
N VAL A 98 -4.97 3.21 0.62
CA VAL A 98 -4.59 2.03 1.40
C VAL A 98 -4.92 2.21 2.88
N GLN A 99 -4.72 3.40 3.45
CA GLN A 99 -5.07 3.71 4.83
C GLN A 99 -6.58 3.57 5.09
N LEU A 100 -7.42 4.06 4.16
CA LEU A 100 -8.88 3.87 4.21
C LEU A 100 -9.22 2.38 4.20
N ALA A 101 -8.62 1.61 3.29
CA ALA A 101 -8.90 0.18 3.16
C ALA A 101 -8.49 -0.61 4.42
N LEU A 102 -7.35 -0.26 5.04
CA LEU A 102 -6.93 -0.83 6.33
C LEU A 102 -7.93 -0.57 7.45
N SER A 103 -8.56 0.60 7.48
CA SER A 103 -9.58 0.94 8.48
C SER A 103 -10.92 0.22 8.24
N MET A 104 -11.24 -0.11 6.99
CA MET A 104 -12.53 -0.71 6.64
C MET A 104 -12.51 -2.23 6.56
N ARG A 105 -11.45 -2.80 5.98
CA ARG A 105 -11.37 -4.22 5.61
C ARG A 105 -9.90 -4.68 5.52
N PRO A 106 -9.14 -4.68 6.63
CA PRO A 106 -7.71 -5.02 6.62
C PRO A 106 -7.42 -6.42 6.09
N GLU A 107 -8.36 -7.35 6.20
CA GLU A 107 -8.29 -8.72 5.70
C GLU A 107 -8.35 -8.83 4.17
N SER A 108 -8.69 -7.76 3.46
CA SER A 108 -8.71 -7.73 1.99
C SER A 108 -7.37 -7.31 1.36
N LEU A 109 -6.36 -7.05 2.17
CA LEU A 109 -5.04 -6.56 1.73
C LEU A 109 -3.98 -7.63 1.97
N ASP A 110 -4.05 -8.72 1.21
CA ASP A 110 -3.20 -9.91 1.37
C ASP A 110 -1.71 -9.57 1.52
N PRO A 111 -1.11 -8.67 0.72
CA PRO A 111 0.31 -8.35 0.86
C PRO A 111 0.68 -7.71 2.21
N LEU A 112 -0.24 -6.98 2.84
CA LEU A 112 -0.07 -6.46 4.21
C LEU A 112 -0.36 -7.54 5.28
N GLY A 113 -1.09 -8.59 4.92
CA GLY A 113 -1.26 -9.79 5.72
C GLY A 113 0.03 -10.63 5.81
N TRP A 114 0.76 -10.79 4.70
CA TRP A 114 2.02 -11.54 4.69
C TRP A 114 3.08 -10.95 5.61
N LEU A 115 3.08 -9.62 5.83
CA LEU A 115 3.95 -8.99 6.83
C LEU A 115 3.72 -9.57 8.23
N LEU A 116 2.45 -9.79 8.61
CA LEU A 116 2.12 -10.41 9.90
C LEU A 116 2.68 -11.84 9.97
N ASP A 117 2.46 -12.63 8.92
CA ASP A 117 2.92 -14.01 8.85
C ASP A 117 4.44 -14.10 8.97
N PHE A 118 5.17 -13.20 8.29
CA PHE A 118 6.63 -13.18 8.32
C PHE A 118 7.17 -12.76 9.67
N LEU A 119 6.53 -11.79 10.34
CA LEU A 119 6.89 -11.41 11.71
C LEU A 119 6.67 -12.57 12.69
N LYS A 120 5.58 -13.34 12.54
CA LYS A 120 5.35 -14.57 13.33
C LYS A 120 6.37 -15.67 13.03
N ILE A 121 6.80 -15.81 11.77
CA ILE A 121 7.85 -16.77 11.38
C ILE A 121 9.22 -16.35 11.91
N ALA A 122 9.47 -15.03 12.01
CA ALA A 122 10.59 -14.47 12.78
C ALA A 122 10.39 -14.64 14.29
N GLY A 123 9.41 -15.44 14.72
CA GLY A 123 9.14 -15.91 16.06
C GLY A 123 8.40 -14.92 16.97
N LEU A 124 8.04 -13.72 16.50
CA LEU A 124 7.32 -12.77 17.34
C LEU A 124 6.00 -13.39 17.84
N PRO A 125 5.65 -13.23 19.13
CA PRO A 125 4.35 -13.63 19.61
C PRO A 125 3.24 -12.78 18.96
N ASP A 126 2.01 -13.32 18.93
CA ASP A 126 0.88 -12.75 18.18
C ASP A 126 0.58 -11.26 18.42
N PRO A 127 0.50 -10.75 19.68
CA PRO A 127 0.22 -9.34 19.90
C PRO A 127 1.36 -8.44 19.42
N GLU A 128 2.61 -8.82 19.67
CA GLU A 128 3.81 -8.08 19.27
C GLU A 128 4.01 -8.08 17.75
N ALA A 129 3.73 -9.20 17.07
CA ALA A 129 3.72 -9.26 15.61
C ALA A 129 2.69 -8.26 15.02
N GLY A 130 1.54 -8.10 15.69
CA GLY A 130 0.54 -7.09 15.34
C GLY A 130 1.06 -5.65 15.49
N PHE A 131 1.74 -5.34 16.60
CA PHE A 131 2.33 -4.02 16.84
C PHE A 131 3.49 -3.71 15.89
N ALA A 132 4.38 -4.68 15.67
CA ALA A 132 5.47 -4.58 14.70
C ALA A 132 4.93 -4.29 13.30
N ARG A 133 3.91 -5.04 12.86
CA ARG A 133 3.23 -4.79 11.58
C ARG A 133 2.66 -3.38 11.52
N HIS A 134 2.01 -2.91 12.58
CA HIS A 134 1.43 -1.57 12.63
C HIS A 134 2.49 -0.47 12.44
N VAL A 135 3.61 -0.55 13.15
CA VAL A 135 4.71 0.43 13.01
C VAL A 135 5.33 0.39 11.62
N LEU A 136 5.56 -0.80 11.06
CA LEU A 136 6.12 -0.96 9.71
C LEU A 136 5.17 -0.43 8.62
N VAL A 137 3.86 -0.68 8.75
CA VAL A 137 2.85 -0.15 7.81
C VAL A 137 2.73 1.37 7.93
N ASN A 138 2.77 1.94 9.14
CA ASN A 138 2.78 3.39 9.31
C ASN A 138 4.02 4.03 8.69
N HIS A 139 5.20 3.41 8.84
CA HIS A 139 6.43 3.87 8.18
C HIS A 139 6.32 3.79 6.66
N LEU A 140 5.77 2.69 6.12
CA LEU A 140 5.50 2.54 4.70
C LEU A 140 4.60 3.66 4.17
N LEU A 141 3.39 3.80 4.71
CA LEU A 141 2.41 4.77 4.23
C LEU A 141 2.86 6.21 4.47
N GLY A 142 3.49 6.49 5.61
CA GLY A 142 4.05 7.80 5.92
C GLY A 142 5.17 8.21 4.96
N SER A 143 6.04 7.27 4.57
CA SER A 143 7.09 7.54 3.58
C SER A 143 6.54 7.86 2.19
N ILE A 144 5.45 7.18 1.79
CA ILE A 144 4.78 7.40 0.50
C ILE A 144 4.05 8.76 0.52
N ALA A 145 3.33 9.06 1.59
CA ALA A 145 2.62 10.33 1.74
C ALA A 145 3.61 11.52 1.71
N ALA A 146 4.72 11.43 2.44
CA ALA A 146 5.76 12.46 2.44
C ALA A 146 6.38 12.67 1.05
N HIS A 147 6.67 11.58 0.32
CA HIS A 147 7.15 11.65 -1.06
C HIS A 147 6.15 12.36 -1.99
N GLN A 148 4.86 11.98 -1.90
CA GLN A 148 3.81 12.55 -2.75
C GLN A 148 3.60 14.04 -2.48
N GLU A 149 3.64 14.46 -1.21
CA GLU A 149 3.60 15.87 -0.84
C GLU A 149 4.83 16.64 -1.34
N ALA A 150 6.03 16.06 -1.20
CA ALA A 150 7.26 16.66 -1.70
C ALA A 150 7.23 16.84 -3.23
N VAL A 151 6.80 15.82 -3.98
CA VAL A 151 6.65 15.88 -5.45
C VAL A 151 5.62 16.92 -5.86
N ALA A 152 4.50 17.03 -5.16
CA ALA A 152 3.48 18.04 -5.46
C ALA A 152 3.98 19.48 -5.26
N LEU A 153 4.95 19.69 -4.35
CA LEU A 153 5.52 21.00 -4.03
C LEU A 153 6.83 21.31 -4.80
N ALA A 154 7.48 20.30 -5.40
CA ALA A 154 8.79 20.46 -6.01
C ALA A 154 8.76 21.25 -7.33
N ALA A 155 9.63 22.26 -7.43
CA ALA A 155 9.87 23.03 -8.65
C ALA A 155 11.18 22.57 -9.34
N GLY A 156 11.11 21.61 -10.26
CA GLY A 156 12.22 21.22 -11.15
C GLY A 156 12.70 19.77 -11.04
N GLN A 157 13.25 19.23 -12.14
CA GLN A 157 13.53 17.79 -12.32
C GLN A 157 14.81 17.28 -11.62
N GLU A 158 15.87 18.07 -11.55
CA GLU A 158 17.17 17.63 -11.00
C GLU A 158 17.13 17.49 -9.47
N SER A 159 16.51 18.47 -8.79
CA SER A 159 16.24 18.39 -7.35
C SER A 159 15.36 17.20 -6.99
N SER A 160 14.44 16.80 -7.87
CA SER A 160 13.53 15.68 -7.64
C SER A 160 14.26 14.32 -7.64
N GLN A 161 15.28 14.14 -8.47
CA GLN A 161 16.05 12.88 -8.51
C GLN A 161 16.90 12.68 -7.25
N ILE A 162 17.63 13.72 -6.82
CA ILE A 162 18.45 13.66 -5.60
C ILE A 162 17.57 13.41 -4.36
N LEU A 163 16.41 14.05 -4.29
CA LEU A 163 15.44 13.82 -3.22
C LEU A 163 14.94 12.37 -3.22
N ALA A 164 14.60 11.81 -4.39
CA ALA A 164 14.12 10.44 -4.49
C ALA A 164 15.16 9.41 -4.01
N GLU A 165 16.43 9.55 -4.42
CA GLU A 165 17.52 8.66 -3.96
C GLU A 165 17.73 8.73 -2.44
N TRP A 166 17.64 9.94 -1.88
CA TRP A 166 17.74 10.15 -0.43
C TRP A 166 16.55 9.53 0.31
N GLU A 167 15.32 9.70 -0.19
CA GLU A 167 14.11 9.14 0.40
C GLU A 167 14.11 7.61 0.36
N ASP A 168 14.61 7.00 -0.72
CA ASP A 168 14.76 5.54 -0.83
C ASP A 168 15.74 5.01 0.23
N SER A 169 16.86 5.71 0.43
CA SER A 169 17.86 5.37 1.44
C SER A 169 17.33 5.58 2.87
N ALA A 170 16.57 6.65 3.09
CA ALA A 170 15.94 6.97 4.37
C ALA A 170 14.85 5.93 4.73
N PHE A 171 14.06 5.50 3.74
CA PHE A 171 13.06 4.45 3.91
C PHE A 171 13.70 3.15 4.39
N ASP A 172 14.75 2.68 3.71
CA ASP A 172 15.48 1.47 4.10
C ASP A 172 16.11 1.58 5.47
N TYR A 173 16.71 2.73 5.76
CA TYR A 173 17.30 2.99 7.06
C TYR A 173 16.24 2.84 8.15
N GLY A 174 15.06 3.44 7.96
CA GLY A 174 13.93 3.32 8.89
C GLY A 174 13.46 1.89 9.07
N VAL A 175 13.27 1.14 7.98
CA VAL A 175 12.89 -0.29 8.03
C VAL A 175 13.92 -1.10 8.83
N ARG A 176 15.21 -0.90 8.55
CA ARG A 176 16.30 -1.59 9.27
C ARG A 176 16.31 -1.24 10.76
N VAL A 177 16.14 0.04 11.12
CA VAL A 177 16.08 0.48 12.52
C VAL A 177 14.90 -0.16 13.25
N ILE A 178 13.72 -0.17 12.64
CA ILE A 178 12.52 -0.78 13.22
C ILE A 178 12.74 -2.29 13.45
N LEU A 179 13.24 -3.00 12.44
CA LEU A 179 13.49 -4.45 12.54
C LEU A 179 14.58 -4.79 13.56
N GLN A 180 15.64 -4.00 13.65
CA GLN A 180 16.69 -4.18 14.67
C GLN A 180 16.15 -3.91 16.08
N GLY A 181 15.31 -2.89 16.26
CA GLY A 181 14.65 -2.61 17.53
C GLY A 181 13.75 -3.78 17.98
N ILE A 182 12.92 -4.28 17.07
CA ILE A 182 12.08 -5.48 17.30
C ILE A 182 12.94 -6.69 17.71
N SER A 183 14.06 -6.91 17.01
CA SER A 183 14.97 -8.03 17.31
C SER A 183 15.65 -7.90 18.67
N ALA A 184 15.98 -6.68 19.08
CA ALA A 184 16.58 -6.42 20.39
C ALA A 184 15.62 -6.67 21.56
N GLU A 185 14.31 -6.44 21.37
CA GLU A 185 13.28 -6.77 22.36
C GLU A 185 12.99 -8.29 22.44
N HIS A 186 13.25 -9.04 21.36
CA HIS A 186 13.01 -10.48 21.26
C HIS A 186 14.27 -11.27 20.82
N PRO A 187 15.35 -11.29 21.62
CA PRO A 187 16.65 -11.87 21.21
C PRO A 187 16.67 -13.41 21.16
N ALA A 188 15.68 -14.09 21.74
CA ALA A 188 15.57 -15.56 21.70
C ALA A 188 14.84 -16.08 20.45
N THR A 189 14.46 -15.17 19.56
CA THR A 189 13.36 -15.36 18.63
C THR A 189 13.77 -15.07 17.18
N ILE A 190 14.86 -14.34 16.98
CA ILE A 190 15.41 -13.93 15.66
C ILE A 190 16.86 -14.38 15.53
#